data_AF-A0A495SAE0-F1
#
_entry.id   AF-A0A495SAE0-F1
#
_cell.length_a   1.000
_cell.length_b   1.000
_cell.length_c   1.000
_cell.angle_alpha   90.00
_cell.angle_beta   90.00
_cell.angle_gamma   90.00
#
_symmetry.space_group_name_H-M   'P 1'
#
loop_
_entity.id
_entity.type
_entity.pdbx_description
1 polymer ?
#
loop_
_entity_poly.entity_id
_entity_poly.type
_entity_poly.pdbx_seq_one_letter_code
_entity_poly.pdbx_strand_id
1 'polypeptide(L)'
;MKIKPFPPILILLLVAFTSSYAQSYKFIYDFKWKSNKKSMEYNSELCALITRDNQPSFFESYENFRLDSLKTKIITDYSKNNRQGPLRLPSDEKKSVYRPLIIKNPVDKTITVEEKAYVKLFSVTYNCPIKWVIKSDSNTETILGYKAQKAVCEFGGRKWTAWFTNEIPIMDGPYKFSGLPGLILKIQDSEKNYIFEIKSITKESNDIEHRNFGFSKAASLSPKQWEKFWDSYRKQPSMVLENLNTEKTTYVINGKDVNSREVKDAFNKKEWEAMKFFEDPIELTPTCN
;
A
#
# COMPACT_ATOMS: atom_id res chain seq x y z
N MET A 1 24.47 -37.55 64.03
CA MET A 1 23.42 -37.04 63.12
C MET A 1 23.06 -35.62 63.53
N LYS A 2 23.59 -34.59 62.84
CA LYS A 2 23.17 -33.18 62.98
C LYS A 2 23.22 -32.57 61.59
N ILE A 3 22.04 -32.28 61.03
CA ILE A 3 21.83 -31.73 59.69
C ILE A 3 22.02 -30.21 59.78
N LYS A 4 22.92 -29.64 58.98
CA LYS A 4 23.08 -28.18 58.82
C LYS A 4 21.93 -27.62 57.98
N PRO A 5 21.35 -26.45 58.30
CA PRO A 5 20.42 -25.78 57.40
C PRO A 5 21.20 -25.02 56.31
N PHE A 6 20.83 -25.23 55.05
CA PHE A 6 21.22 -24.36 53.94
C PHE A 6 20.26 -23.15 53.90
N PRO A 7 20.74 -21.92 53.63
CA PRO A 7 19.85 -20.78 53.43
C PRO A 7 19.20 -20.86 52.04
N PRO A 8 17.98 -20.32 51.87
CA PRO A 8 17.31 -20.31 50.57
C PRO A 8 18.01 -19.29 49.65
N ILE A 9 18.53 -19.76 48.52
CA ILE A 9 19.04 -18.89 47.44
C ILE A 9 17.82 -18.32 46.72
N LEU A 10 17.53 -17.04 46.99
CA LEU A 10 16.53 -16.27 46.25
C LEU A 10 17.13 -15.90 44.88
N ILE A 11 16.75 -16.62 43.83
CA ILE A 11 17.11 -16.27 42.45
C ILE A 11 16.22 -15.11 42.02
N LEU A 12 16.75 -13.89 42.12
CA LEU A 12 16.10 -12.68 41.61
C LEU A 12 16.27 -12.66 40.07
N LEU A 13 15.22 -13.06 39.36
CA LEU A 13 15.14 -12.99 37.90
C LEU A 13 15.03 -11.52 37.48
N LEU A 14 16.17 -10.90 37.17
CA LEU A 14 16.26 -9.53 36.70
C LEU A 14 15.75 -9.49 35.24
N VAL A 15 14.45 -9.29 35.06
CA VAL A 15 13.86 -9.01 33.73
C VAL A 15 14.31 -7.61 33.34
N ALA A 16 15.40 -7.52 32.59
CA ALA A 16 15.80 -6.28 31.94
C ALA A 16 14.69 -5.89 30.95
N PHE A 17 13.87 -4.91 31.32
CA PHE A 17 12.97 -4.23 30.39
C PHE A 17 13.84 -3.42 29.42
N THR A 18 14.37 -4.09 28.39
CA THR A 18 14.92 -3.42 27.22
C THR A 18 13.75 -2.76 26.53
N SER A 19 13.67 -1.43 26.64
CA SER A 19 12.75 -0.63 25.83
C SER A 19 13.21 -0.75 24.38
N SER A 20 12.70 -1.74 23.64
CA SER A 20 12.91 -1.83 22.20
C SER A 20 12.23 -0.62 21.57
N TYR A 21 13.02 0.35 21.12
CA TYR A 21 12.53 1.38 20.22
C TYR A 21 11.93 0.69 19.00
N ALA A 22 10.64 0.96 18.72
CA ALA A 22 9.95 0.42 17.57
C ALA A 22 10.75 0.77 16.31
N GLN A 23 11.23 -0.26 15.60
CA GLN A 23 11.99 -0.07 14.39
C GLN A 23 11.03 0.26 13.24
N SER A 24 11.43 1.21 12.40
CA SER A 24 10.72 1.60 11.20
C SER A 24 11.59 1.30 9.99
N TYR A 25 10.98 0.70 8.98
CA TYR A 25 11.65 0.30 7.75
C TYR A 25 10.90 0.85 6.53
N LYS A 26 11.67 1.19 5.50
CA LYS A 26 11.19 1.42 4.15
C LYS A 26 11.81 0.38 3.22
N PHE A 27 10.96 -0.32 2.49
CA PHE A 27 11.37 -1.22 1.42
C PHE A 27 10.90 -0.67 0.10
N ILE A 28 11.79 -0.60 -0.89
CA ILE A 28 11.44 -0.16 -2.24
C ILE A 28 11.36 -1.39 -3.14
N TYR A 29 10.26 -1.54 -3.86
CA TYR A 29 10.04 -2.58 -4.85
C TYR A 29 9.98 -1.98 -6.26
N ASP A 30 10.57 -2.67 -7.23
CA ASP A 30 10.30 -2.48 -8.64
C ASP A 30 9.05 -3.29 -8.99
N PHE A 31 7.95 -2.58 -9.29
CA PHE A 31 6.70 -3.17 -9.69
C PHE A 31 6.61 -3.17 -11.21
N LYS A 32 6.62 -4.37 -11.79
CA LYS A 32 6.46 -4.60 -13.24
C LYS A 32 5.14 -5.24 -13.55
N TRP A 33 4.49 -4.77 -14.60
CA TRP A 33 3.27 -5.39 -15.08
C TRP A 33 3.04 -5.26 -16.57
N LYS A 34 2.28 -6.21 -17.12
CA LYS A 34 1.79 -6.18 -18.50
C LYS A 34 0.39 -5.57 -18.52
N SER A 35 0.14 -4.61 -19.41
CA SER A 35 -1.17 -3.94 -19.49
C SER A 35 -2.33 -4.89 -19.78
N ASN A 36 -2.10 -5.88 -20.63
CA ASN A 36 -3.03 -6.95 -20.95
C ASN A 36 -2.28 -8.25 -21.30
N LYS A 37 -3.03 -9.34 -21.45
CA LYS A 37 -2.49 -10.69 -21.71
C LYS A 37 -1.69 -10.82 -23.02
N LYS A 38 -1.88 -9.90 -23.97
CA LYS A 38 -1.15 -9.89 -25.26
C LYS A 38 0.11 -9.02 -25.21
N SER A 39 0.29 -8.21 -24.16
CA SER A 39 1.46 -7.33 -24.04
C SER A 39 2.73 -8.14 -23.85
N MET A 40 3.73 -7.85 -24.67
CA MET A 40 5.08 -8.42 -24.54
C MET A 40 5.97 -7.55 -23.65
N GLU A 41 5.70 -6.25 -23.58
CA GLU A 41 6.46 -5.28 -22.80
C GLU A 41 5.87 -5.10 -21.40
N TYR A 42 6.77 -4.79 -20.46
CA TYR A 42 6.41 -4.42 -19.09
C TYR A 42 6.35 -2.90 -18.96
N ASN A 43 5.29 -2.42 -18.31
CA ASN A 43 5.34 -1.17 -17.58
C ASN A 43 6.11 -1.39 -16.27
N SER A 44 6.67 -0.33 -15.71
CA SER A 44 7.42 -0.38 -14.44
C SER A 44 7.19 0.90 -13.64
N GLU A 45 7.02 0.78 -12.33
CA GLU A 45 7.19 1.90 -11.40
C GLU A 45 7.72 1.40 -10.06
N LEU A 46 8.31 2.31 -9.27
CA LEU A 46 8.74 1.98 -7.92
C LEU A 46 7.57 2.08 -6.94
N CYS A 47 7.48 1.15 -6.00
CA CYS A 47 6.55 1.18 -4.88
C CYS A 47 7.33 1.19 -3.55
N ALA A 48 6.75 1.81 -2.52
CA ALA A 48 7.28 1.80 -1.17
C ALA A 48 6.39 0.94 -0.26
N LEU A 49 7.02 0.10 0.57
CA LEU A 49 6.42 -0.52 1.74
C LEU A 49 7.01 0.13 2.99
N ILE A 50 6.18 0.78 3.80
CA ILE A 50 6.56 1.36 5.09
C ILE A 50 6.04 0.45 6.19
N THR A 51 6.92 -0.01 7.07
CA THR A 51 6.55 -0.87 8.20
C THR A 51 7.07 -0.29 9.50
N ARG A 52 6.31 -0.48 10.58
CA ARG A 52 6.75 -0.17 11.94
C ARG A 52 6.29 -1.28 12.88
N ASP A 53 7.12 -1.64 13.85
CA ASP A 53 6.83 -2.75 14.77
C ASP A 53 5.43 -2.60 15.41
N ASN A 54 4.61 -3.66 15.31
CA ASN A 54 3.24 -3.74 15.82
C ASN A 54 2.29 -2.62 15.36
N GLN A 55 2.58 -2.00 14.21
CA GLN A 55 1.73 -0.98 13.59
C GLN A 55 1.30 -1.45 12.19
N PRO A 56 0.24 -0.84 11.62
CA PRO A 56 -0.10 -1.07 10.24
C PRO A 56 1.07 -0.72 9.30
N SER A 57 1.23 -1.51 8.25
CA SER A 57 2.14 -1.19 7.15
C SER A 57 1.39 -0.53 5.99
N PHE A 58 2.13 0.22 5.19
CA PHE A 58 1.61 1.01 4.07
C PHE A 58 2.35 0.64 2.80
N PHE A 59 1.64 0.21 1.77
CA PHE A 59 2.20 -0.06 0.45
C PHE A 59 1.53 0.79 -0.63
N GLU A 60 2.32 1.60 -1.32
CA GLU A 60 1.85 2.51 -2.37
C GLU A 60 2.95 2.79 -3.40
N SER A 61 2.63 3.54 -4.46
CA SER A 61 3.65 4.06 -5.37
C SER A 61 4.67 4.93 -4.64
N TYR A 62 5.95 4.81 -5.00
CA TYR A 62 7.02 5.58 -4.40
C TYR A 62 6.84 7.09 -4.62
N GLU A 63 6.31 7.51 -5.77
CA GLU A 63 6.04 8.93 -6.01
C GLU A 63 4.89 9.46 -5.13
N ASN A 64 3.83 8.67 -4.93
CA ASN A 64 2.74 9.04 -4.03
C ASN A 64 3.25 9.14 -2.58
N PHE A 65 3.99 8.14 -2.12
CA PHE A 65 4.65 8.15 -0.82
C PHE A 65 5.53 9.39 -0.62
N ARG A 66 6.36 9.74 -1.63
CA ARG A 66 7.25 10.91 -1.56
C ARG A 66 6.46 12.21 -1.42
N LEU A 67 5.33 12.34 -2.14
CA LEU A 67 4.45 13.49 -2.04
C LEU A 67 3.74 13.56 -0.68
N ASP A 68 3.25 12.42 -0.18
CA ASP A 68 2.55 12.33 1.10
C ASP A 68 3.48 12.60 2.29
N SER A 69 4.72 12.11 2.22
CA SER A 69 5.79 12.43 3.17
C SER A 69 6.15 13.91 3.15
N LEU A 70 6.29 14.51 1.96
CA LEU A 70 6.56 15.94 1.81
C LEU A 70 5.41 16.81 2.33
N LYS A 71 4.16 16.47 2.03
CA LYS A 71 2.98 17.16 2.59
C LYS A 71 3.00 17.09 4.11
N THR A 72 3.26 15.93 4.67
CA THR A 72 3.32 15.72 6.12
C THR A 72 4.38 16.62 6.76
N LYS A 73 5.60 16.64 6.20
CA LYS A 73 6.64 17.56 6.67
C LYS A 73 6.21 19.03 6.62
N ILE A 74 5.65 19.48 5.50
CA ILE A 74 5.23 20.89 5.33
C ILE A 74 4.16 21.28 6.37
N ILE A 75 3.17 20.41 6.58
CA ILE A 75 2.06 20.68 7.53
C ILE A 75 2.56 20.66 8.97
N THR A 76 3.41 19.70 9.32
CA THR A 76 4.03 19.61 10.64
C THR A 76 4.87 20.85 10.93
N ASP A 77 5.70 21.29 9.99
CA ASP A 77 6.52 22.50 10.14
C ASP A 77 5.65 23.77 10.23
N TYR A 78 4.58 23.87 9.43
CA TYR A 78 3.61 24.96 9.53
C TYR A 78 2.93 25.01 10.89
N SER A 79 2.54 23.85 11.44
CA SER A 79 1.94 23.78 12.77
C SER A 79 2.93 24.15 13.87
N LYS A 80 4.20 23.71 13.77
CA LYS A 80 5.27 24.06 14.73
C LYS A 80 5.59 25.56 14.72
N ASN A 81 5.46 26.22 13.57
CA ASN A 81 5.66 27.66 13.42
C ASN A 81 4.40 28.47 13.75
N ASN A 82 3.51 27.98 14.62
CA ASN A 82 2.26 28.64 15.03
C ASN A 82 1.39 29.09 13.85
N ARG A 83 1.43 28.34 12.73
CA ARG A 83 0.64 28.61 11.52
C ARG A 83 0.92 29.98 10.88
N GLN A 84 2.14 30.50 11.05
CA GLN A 84 2.55 31.75 10.41
C GLN A 84 2.92 31.57 8.94
N GLY A 85 2.57 32.55 8.11
CA GLY A 85 2.86 32.56 6.67
C GLY A 85 1.91 31.71 5.83
N PRO A 86 2.10 31.69 4.49
CA PRO A 86 1.26 30.92 3.59
C PRO A 86 1.60 29.43 3.62
N LEU A 87 0.59 28.57 3.78
CA LEU A 87 0.74 27.13 3.60
C LEU A 87 0.75 26.81 2.09
N ARG A 88 1.89 26.34 1.58
CA ARG A 88 2.05 25.94 0.18
C ARG A 88 2.27 24.44 0.10
N LEU A 89 1.34 23.74 -0.53
CA LEU A 89 1.44 22.31 -0.77
C LEU A 89 1.83 22.04 -2.23
N PRO A 90 2.63 21.00 -2.50
CA PRO A 90 2.89 20.58 -3.86
C PRO A 90 1.58 20.17 -4.56
N SER A 91 1.49 20.40 -5.87
CA SER A 91 0.34 19.95 -6.65
C SER A 91 0.28 18.43 -6.71
N ASP A 92 -0.94 17.88 -6.68
CA ASP A 92 -1.19 16.44 -6.85
C ASP A 92 -1.13 16.02 -8.32
N GLU A 93 -0.15 16.53 -9.08
CA GLU A 93 0.07 16.09 -10.45
C GLU A 93 0.37 14.58 -10.44
N LYS A 94 -0.57 13.83 -11.00
CA LYS A 94 -0.57 12.37 -10.99
C LYS A 94 0.59 11.85 -11.85
N LYS A 95 1.71 11.53 -11.20
CA LYS A 95 2.88 10.90 -11.83
C LYS A 95 2.82 9.37 -11.79
N SER A 96 2.16 8.80 -10.79
CA SER A 96 2.02 7.35 -10.63
C SER A 96 0.83 6.79 -11.41
N VAL A 97 1.03 5.60 -11.98
CA VAL A 97 -0.01 4.80 -12.62
C VAL A 97 -0.67 3.89 -11.58
N TYR A 98 0.10 3.32 -10.64
CA TYR A 98 -0.41 2.54 -9.50
C TYR A 98 -1.07 3.45 -8.44
N ARG A 99 -2.40 3.39 -8.39
CA ARG A 99 -3.23 4.30 -7.59
C ARG A 99 -3.44 3.94 -6.12
N PRO A 100 -3.63 2.66 -5.74
CA PRO A 100 -4.13 2.36 -4.41
C PRO A 100 -3.04 2.44 -3.35
N LEU A 101 -3.42 2.92 -2.17
CA LEU A 101 -2.68 2.71 -0.92
C LEU A 101 -3.24 1.45 -0.26
N ILE A 102 -2.36 0.49 0.01
CA ILE A 102 -2.69 -0.74 0.72
C ILE A 102 -2.19 -0.61 2.16
N ILE A 103 -3.10 -0.74 3.12
CA ILE A 103 -2.81 -0.69 4.54
C ILE A 103 -3.04 -2.09 5.12
N LYS A 104 -2.01 -2.71 5.70
CA LYS A 104 -2.13 -4.04 6.30
C LYS A 104 -1.95 -3.93 7.80
N ASN A 105 -2.93 -4.38 8.56
CA ASN A 105 -2.85 -4.37 10.00
C ASN A 105 -2.48 -5.78 10.51
N PRO A 106 -1.28 -5.97 11.10
CA PRO A 106 -0.83 -7.29 11.54
C PRO A 106 -1.61 -7.83 12.76
N VAL A 107 -2.26 -6.95 13.54
CA VAL A 107 -2.96 -7.33 14.78
C VAL A 107 -4.31 -7.98 14.48
N ASP A 108 -5.14 -7.30 13.69
CA ASP A 108 -6.48 -7.78 13.33
C ASP A 108 -6.50 -8.59 12.01
N LYS A 109 -5.35 -8.66 11.31
CA LYS A 109 -5.16 -9.33 10.03
C LYS A 109 -6.05 -8.76 8.91
N THR A 110 -6.41 -7.49 9.01
CA THR A 110 -7.20 -6.80 8.00
C THR A 110 -6.32 -6.11 6.96
N ILE A 111 -6.88 -5.93 5.77
CA ILE A 111 -6.28 -5.22 4.66
C ILE A 111 -7.24 -4.12 4.26
N THR A 112 -6.84 -2.86 4.38
CA THR A 112 -7.61 -1.71 3.90
C THR A 112 -7.00 -1.19 2.61
N VAL A 113 -7.83 -0.93 1.62
CA VAL A 113 -7.44 -0.29 0.36
C VAL A 113 -8.04 1.10 0.34
N GLU A 114 -7.19 2.11 0.21
CA GLU A 114 -7.57 3.50 -0.01
C GLU A 114 -7.27 3.90 -1.46
N GLU A 115 -8.22 4.56 -2.13
CA GLU A 115 -7.97 5.12 -3.46
C GLU A 115 -8.70 6.45 -3.66
N LYS A 116 -7.98 7.40 -4.27
CA LYS A 116 -8.46 8.73 -4.61
C LYS A 116 -9.10 8.73 -6.00
N ALA A 117 -10.33 9.20 -6.11
CA ALA A 117 -10.99 9.52 -7.38
C ALA A 117 -11.31 11.02 -7.42
N TYR A 118 -10.43 11.77 -8.09
CA TYR A 118 -10.40 13.23 -8.04
C TYR A 118 -10.30 13.74 -6.58
N VAL A 119 -11.29 14.47 -6.07
CA VAL A 119 -11.31 14.99 -4.69
C VAL A 119 -11.92 14.01 -3.67
N LYS A 120 -12.46 12.88 -4.12
CA LYS A 120 -13.08 11.88 -3.23
C LYS A 120 -12.04 10.82 -2.85
N LEU A 121 -11.96 10.51 -1.57
CA LEU A 121 -11.17 9.40 -1.05
C LEU A 121 -12.11 8.27 -0.66
N PHE A 122 -11.88 7.08 -1.19
CA PHE A 122 -12.63 5.88 -0.83
C PHE A 122 -11.76 4.93 -0.03
N SER A 123 -12.37 4.15 0.85
CA SER A 123 -11.71 3.13 1.65
C SER A 123 -12.56 1.87 1.71
N VAL A 124 -11.94 0.71 1.58
CA VAL A 124 -12.59 -0.60 1.72
C VAL A 124 -11.68 -1.52 2.52
N THR A 125 -12.25 -2.20 3.51
CA THR A 125 -11.53 -3.12 4.39
C THR A 125 -11.93 -4.56 4.09
N TYR A 126 -10.93 -5.42 4.01
CA TYR A 126 -11.02 -6.84 3.75
C TYR A 126 -10.43 -7.62 4.93
N ASN A 127 -10.96 -8.81 5.18
CA ASN A 127 -10.36 -9.80 6.07
C ASN A 127 -10.16 -11.10 5.30
N CYS A 128 -9.00 -11.22 4.66
CA CYS A 128 -8.68 -12.35 3.78
C CYS A 128 -7.25 -12.81 4.02
N PRO A 129 -7.02 -13.68 5.02
CA PRO A 129 -5.70 -14.22 5.28
C PRO A 129 -5.24 -15.07 4.09
N ILE A 130 -4.02 -14.82 3.62
CA ILE A 130 -3.43 -15.55 2.50
C ILE A 130 -2.90 -16.91 3.00
N LYS A 131 -3.34 -17.99 2.35
CA LYS A 131 -2.91 -19.36 2.67
C LYS A 131 -1.66 -19.71 1.88
N TRP A 132 -0.50 -19.62 2.55
CA TRP A 132 0.79 -19.96 1.97
C TRP A 132 1.11 -21.44 2.07
N VAL A 133 1.73 -21.98 1.02
CA VAL A 133 2.39 -23.28 1.02
C VAL A 133 3.89 -23.05 0.82
N ILE A 134 4.66 -23.15 1.91
CA ILE A 134 6.12 -23.05 1.87
C ILE A 134 6.68 -24.30 1.20
N LYS A 135 7.61 -24.13 0.26
CA LYS A 135 8.26 -25.23 -0.45
C LYS A 135 9.59 -25.53 0.24
N SER A 136 9.75 -26.76 0.71
CA SER A 136 10.91 -27.26 1.45
C SER A 136 12.15 -27.50 0.58
N ASP A 137 11.97 -27.62 -0.74
CA ASP A 137 13.04 -28.05 -1.63
C ASP A 137 13.93 -26.87 -2.07
N SER A 138 15.12 -26.85 -1.46
CA SER A 138 16.47 -26.30 -1.78
C SER A 138 16.74 -25.25 -2.87
N ASN A 139 15.75 -24.74 -3.60
CA ASN A 139 15.94 -23.64 -4.55
C ASN A 139 15.92 -22.31 -3.80
N THR A 140 16.98 -22.09 -3.03
CA THR A 140 17.25 -20.78 -2.43
C THR A 140 17.76 -19.85 -3.52
N GLU A 141 17.03 -18.78 -3.78
CA GLU A 141 17.48 -17.69 -4.65
C GLU A 141 18.13 -16.62 -3.78
N THR A 142 19.24 -16.03 -4.25
CA THR A 142 19.84 -14.87 -3.57
C THR A 142 19.25 -13.61 -4.18
N ILE A 143 18.50 -12.85 -3.38
CA ILE A 143 17.87 -11.60 -3.81
C ILE A 143 18.35 -10.48 -2.90
N LEU A 144 18.95 -9.45 -3.49
CA LEU A 144 19.56 -8.33 -2.76
C LEU A 144 20.57 -8.79 -1.67
N GLY A 145 21.25 -9.91 -1.90
CA GLY A 145 22.22 -10.51 -0.98
C GLY A 145 21.66 -11.45 0.08
N TYR A 146 20.32 -11.57 0.19
CA TYR A 146 19.66 -12.44 1.17
C TYR A 146 19.29 -13.80 0.57
N LYS A 147 19.39 -14.86 1.36
CA LYS A 147 18.89 -16.18 0.95
C LYS A 147 17.37 -16.19 1.08
N ALA A 148 16.68 -16.50 -0.01
CA ALA A 148 15.23 -16.51 -0.05
C ALA A 148 14.66 -17.92 -0.25
N GLN A 149 13.67 -18.28 0.56
CA GLN A 149 12.86 -19.49 0.44
C GLN A 149 11.63 -19.24 -0.42
N LYS A 150 11.16 -20.27 -1.12
CA LYS A 150 10.00 -20.18 -2.00
C LYS A 150 8.71 -20.56 -1.26
N ALA A 151 7.65 -19.79 -1.48
CA ALA A 151 6.29 -20.13 -1.10
C ALA A 151 5.33 -19.88 -2.27
N VAL A 152 4.19 -20.56 -2.27
CA VAL A 152 3.14 -20.38 -3.28
C VAL A 152 1.79 -20.17 -2.61
N CYS A 153 0.89 -19.44 -3.28
CA CYS A 153 -0.50 -19.29 -2.87
C CYS A 153 -1.40 -19.07 -4.09
N GLU A 154 -2.71 -19.17 -3.87
CA GLU A 154 -3.73 -18.70 -4.80
C GLU A 154 -4.41 -17.48 -4.20
N PHE A 155 -4.45 -16.38 -4.95
CA PHE A 155 -5.02 -15.11 -4.49
C PHE A 155 -5.54 -14.31 -5.68
N GLY A 156 -6.78 -13.82 -5.59
CA GLY A 156 -7.40 -13.00 -6.63
C GLY A 156 -7.57 -13.72 -7.96
N GLY A 157 -7.81 -15.03 -7.94
CA GLY A 157 -7.90 -15.85 -9.16
C GLY A 157 -6.56 -16.09 -9.86
N ARG A 158 -5.43 -15.71 -9.25
CA ARG A 158 -4.08 -15.97 -9.77
C ARG A 158 -3.28 -16.90 -8.86
N LYS A 159 -2.37 -17.66 -9.46
CA LYS A 159 -1.35 -18.44 -8.75
C LYS A 159 -0.10 -17.59 -8.58
N TRP A 160 0.38 -17.45 -7.36
CA TRP A 160 1.54 -16.63 -7.03
C TRP A 160 2.70 -17.48 -6.52
N THR A 161 3.91 -17.08 -6.88
CA THR A 161 5.15 -17.58 -6.30
C THR A 161 5.87 -16.42 -5.63
N ALA A 162 6.15 -16.57 -4.33
CA ALA A 162 6.88 -15.61 -3.52
C ALA A 162 8.23 -16.19 -3.10
N TRP A 163 9.23 -15.33 -3.02
CA TRP A 163 10.54 -15.60 -2.43
C TRP A 163 10.69 -14.68 -1.22
N PHE A 164 10.86 -15.26 -0.04
CA PHE A 164 10.92 -14.55 1.23
C PHE A 164 12.16 -14.94 2.04
N THR A 165 12.65 -14.07 2.91
CA THR A 165 13.80 -14.35 3.77
C THR A 165 13.44 -14.21 5.25
N ASN A 166 13.84 -15.18 6.07
CA ASN A 166 13.72 -15.12 7.52
C ASN A 166 14.83 -14.28 8.18
N GLU A 167 15.85 -13.87 7.42
CA GLU A 167 16.93 -12.98 7.88
C GLU A 167 16.39 -11.57 8.22
N ILE A 168 15.26 -11.19 7.62
CA ILE A 168 14.51 -9.98 7.95
C ILE A 168 13.16 -10.44 8.52
N PRO A 169 12.99 -10.49 9.86
CA PRO A 169 11.83 -11.10 10.52
C PRO A 169 10.59 -10.19 10.50
N ILE A 170 10.28 -9.61 9.34
CA ILE A 170 9.09 -8.78 9.08
C ILE A 170 8.15 -9.58 8.20
N MET A 171 7.02 -10.00 8.73
CA MET A 171 6.06 -10.89 8.06
C MET A 171 5.18 -10.16 7.04
N ASP A 172 5.81 -9.41 6.14
CA ASP A 172 5.15 -8.49 5.22
C ASP A 172 5.74 -8.56 3.80
N GLY A 173 5.17 -7.79 2.87
CA GLY A 173 5.54 -7.80 1.46
C GLY A 173 4.85 -6.71 0.64
N PRO A 174 5.02 -6.72 -0.70
CA PRO A 174 4.37 -5.76 -1.57
C PRO A 174 2.88 -6.05 -1.73
N TYR A 175 2.11 -5.05 -2.15
CA TYR A 175 0.66 -5.16 -2.35
C TYR A 175 -0.06 -5.69 -1.09
N LYS A 176 -1.05 -6.56 -1.25
CA LYS A 176 -1.79 -7.23 -0.19
C LYS A 176 -1.05 -8.44 0.40
N PHE A 177 0.14 -8.79 -0.10
CA PHE A 177 0.85 -10.00 0.32
C PHE A 177 1.59 -9.81 1.65
N SER A 178 1.30 -10.68 2.61
CA SER A 178 1.91 -10.74 3.93
C SER A 178 1.73 -12.15 4.55
N GLY A 179 2.30 -12.38 5.73
CA GLY A 179 2.04 -13.59 6.52
C GLY A 179 3.01 -14.76 6.32
N LEU A 180 4.06 -14.60 5.52
CA LEU A 180 5.21 -15.53 5.51
C LEU A 180 6.13 -15.25 6.71
N PRO A 181 6.90 -16.24 7.22
CA PRO A 181 7.80 -16.05 8.36
C PRO A 181 9.10 -15.32 7.93
N GLY A 182 8.94 -14.08 7.48
CA GLY A 182 10.01 -13.25 6.92
C GLY A 182 9.51 -12.33 5.80
N LEU A 183 10.38 -11.39 5.38
CA LEU A 183 10.03 -10.39 4.36
C LEU A 183 9.97 -11.02 2.98
N ILE A 184 8.90 -10.75 2.23
CA ILE A 184 8.80 -11.11 0.81
C ILE A 184 9.72 -10.21 -0.01
N LEU A 185 10.81 -10.77 -0.54
CA LEU A 185 11.77 -10.04 -1.38
C LEU A 185 11.33 -9.97 -2.84
N LYS A 186 10.59 -10.98 -3.30
CA LYS A 186 10.05 -11.03 -4.65
C LYS A 186 8.76 -11.80 -4.68
N ILE A 187 7.82 -11.39 -5.53
CA ILE A 187 6.61 -12.15 -5.78
C ILE A 187 6.13 -11.91 -7.21
N GLN A 188 5.67 -12.97 -7.88
CA GLN A 188 5.13 -12.89 -9.22
C GLN A 188 3.99 -13.87 -9.45
N ASP A 189 3.09 -13.56 -10.38
CA ASP A 189 2.07 -14.51 -10.82
C ASP A 189 2.66 -15.56 -11.78
N SER A 190 1.97 -16.68 -11.96
CA SER A 190 2.45 -17.82 -12.77
C SER A 190 2.74 -17.47 -14.23
N GLU A 191 2.04 -16.48 -14.76
CA GLU A 191 2.19 -15.99 -16.15
C GLU A 191 3.20 -14.84 -16.28
N LYS A 192 3.77 -14.37 -15.16
CA LYS A 192 4.64 -13.18 -15.11
C LYS A 192 3.97 -11.95 -15.72
N ASN A 193 2.66 -11.80 -15.55
CA ASN A 193 1.95 -10.56 -15.84
C ASN A 193 2.23 -9.50 -14.78
N TYR A 194 2.55 -9.93 -13.55
CA TYR A 194 2.80 -9.07 -12.41
C TYR A 194 4.04 -9.56 -11.65
N ILE A 195 4.99 -8.66 -11.39
CA ILE A 195 6.22 -8.94 -10.66
C ILE A 195 6.48 -7.78 -9.71
N PHE A 196 6.72 -8.09 -8.44
CA PHE A 196 7.27 -7.15 -7.47
C PHE A 196 8.62 -7.69 -7.02
N GLU A 197 9.68 -6.92 -7.17
CA GLU A 197 11.03 -7.33 -6.75
C GLU A 197 11.71 -6.22 -5.95
N ILE A 198 12.22 -6.55 -4.77
CA ILE A 198 12.84 -5.59 -3.85
C ILE A 198 14.12 -5.00 -4.45
N LYS A 199 14.30 -3.69 -4.28
CA LYS A 199 15.45 -2.91 -4.77
C LYS A 199 16.25 -2.27 -3.65
N SER A 200 15.61 -1.94 -2.53
CA SER A 200 16.25 -1.23 -1.43
C SER A 200 15.59 -1.53 -0.10
N ILE A 201 16.38 -1.50 0.97
CA ILE A 201 15.98 -1.68 2.36
C ILE A 201 16.65 -0.58 3.17
N THR A 202 15.84 0.25 3.82
CA THR A 202 16.35 1.36 4.65
C THR A 202 15.68 1.32 6.02
N LYS A 203 16.48 1.47 7.08
CA LYS A 203 16.01 1.71 8.44
C LYS A 203 15.80 3.20 8.63
N GLU A 204 14.57 3.65 8.64
CA GLU A 204 14.23 5.06 8.79
C GLU A 204 12.76 5.22 9.21
N SER A 205 12.48 6.30 9.93
CA SER A 205 11.13 6.69 10.28
C SER A 205 10.53 7.50 9.14
N ASN A 206 9.43 7.02 8.57
CA ASN A 206 8.67 7.74 7.57
C ASN A 206 7.30 8.09 8.13
N ASP A 207 6.95 9.36 8.02
CA ASP A 207 5.68 9.89 8.48
C ASP A 207 4.82 10.31 7.28
N ILE A 208 3.58 9.83 7.29
CA ILE A 208 2.55 10.09 6.29
C ILE A 208 1.20 10.42 6.97
N GLU A 209 1.22 10.89 8.23
CA GLU A 209 0.03 11.19 9.02
C GLU A 209 -0.89 12.21 8.31
N HIS A 210 -0.31 13.18 7.61
CA HIS A 210 -1.08 14.21 6.90
C HIS A 210 -1.25 13.95 5.40
N ARG A 211 -1.10 12.70 4.93
CA ARG A 211 -1.29 12.31 3.51
C ARG A 211 -2.64 12.69 2.91
N ASN A 212 -3.67 12.71 3.76
CA ASN A 212 -5.05 13.03 3.38
C ASN A 212 -5.43 14.48 3.71
N PHE A 213 -4.47 15.34 4.05
CA PHE A 213 -4.75 16.75 4.29
C PHE A 213 -5.41 17.40 3.07
N GLY A 214 -6.52 18.12 3.30
CA GLY A 214 -7.32 18.74 2.25
C GLY A 214 -8.34 17.81 1.60
N PHE A 215 -8.33 16.51 1.90
CA PHE A 215 -9.40 15.58 1.51
C PHE A 215 -10.45 15.49 2.61
N SER A 216 -11.71 15.25 2.20
CA SER A 216 -12.74 14.84 3.14
C SER A 216 -12.39 13.49 3.76
N LYS A 217 -13.00 13.17 4.91
CA LYS A 217 -12.93 11.82 5.49
C LYS A 217 -13.24 10.77 4.42
N ALA A 218 -12.46 9.69 4.42
CA ALA A 218 -12.65 8.61 3.46
C ALA A 218 -14.08 8.05 3.52
N ALA A 219 -14.70 7.89 2.36
CA ALA A 219 -15.96 7.19 2.22
C ALA A 219 -15.70 5.68 2.35
N SER A 220 -16.02 5.11 3.51
CA SER A 220 -15.92 3.68 3.76
C SER A 220 -17.01 2.92 2.99
N LEU A 221 -16.60 1.95 2.18
CA LEU A 221 -17.48 1.11 1.37
C LEU A 221 -17.30 -0.36 1.76
N SER A 222 -18.36 -1.15 1.67
CA SER A 222 -18.25 -2.61 1.67
C SER A 222 -17.62 -3.11 0.35
N PRO A 223 -17.04 -4.32 0.31
CA PRO A 223 -16.52 -4.91 -0.93
C PRO A 223 -17.51 -4.86 -2.11
N LYS A 224 -18.78 -5.21 -1.85
CA LYS A 224 -19.83 -5.15 -2.87
C LYS A 224 -20.15 -3.73 -3.35
N GLN A 225 -20.09 -2.73 -2.47
CA GLN A 225 -20.27 -1.32 -2.86
C GLN A 225 -19.07 -0.82 -3.66
N TRP A 226 -17.85 -1.27 -3.31
CA TRP A 226 -16.62 -0.97 -4.01
C TRP A 226 -16.64 -1.48 -5.45
N GLU A 227 -17.05 -2.72 -5.67
CA GLU A 227 -17.22 -3.30 -7.00
C GLU A 227 -18.22 -2.49 -7.84
N LYS A 228 -19.40 -2.19 -7.28
CA LYS A 228 -20.42 -1.38 -7.96
C LYS A 228 -19.91 0.02 -8.31
N PHE A 229 -19.13 0.64 -7.43
CA PHE A 229 -18.48 1.91 -7.69
C PHE A 229 -17.56 1.79 -8.91
N TRP A 230 -16.68 0.79 -8.95
CA TRP A 230 -15.75 0.57 -10.06
C TRP A 230 -16.44 0.25 -11.38
N ASP A 231 -17.52 -0.54 -11.36
CA ASP A 231 -18.31 -0.82 -12.56
C ASP A 231 -18.93 0.44 -13.15
N SER A 232 -19.37 1.36 -12.28
CA SER A 232 -19.91 2.65 -12.71
C SER A 232 -18.78 3.58 -13.16
N TYR A 233 -17.69 3.64 -12.42
CA TYR A 233 -16.54 4.50 -12.70
C TYR A 233 -15.86 4.14 -14.03
N ARG A 234 -15.75 2.85 -14.37
CA ARG A 234 -15.23 2.42 -15.68
C ARG A 234 -16.12 2.87 -16.85
N LYS A 235 -17.44 2.94 -16.65
CA LYS A 235 -18.39 3.38 -17.68
C LYS A 235 -18.41 4.90 -17.83
N GLN A 236 -18.28 5.64 -16.73
CA GLN A 236 -18.33 7.10 -16.74
C GLN A 236 -17.48 7.69 -15.60
N PRO A 237 -16.16 7.83 -15.78
CA PRO A 237 -15.27 8.32 -14.71
C PRO A 237 -15.69 9.68 -14.13
N SER A 238 -16.19 10.57 -14.97
CA SER A 238 -16.69 11.91 -14.62
C SER A 238 -17.86 11.92 -13.64
N MET A 239 -18.48 10.77 -13.33
CA MET A 239 -19.48 10.67 -12.25
C MET A 239 -18.92 11.18 -10.91
N VAL A 240 -17.60 11.10 -10.69
CA VAL A 240 -16.99 11.60 -9.44
C VAL A 240 -16.97 13.12 -9.35
N LEU A 241 -17.16 13.80 -10.49
CA LEU A 241 -17.26 15.25 -10.59
C LEU A 241 -18.68 15.78 -10.30
N GLU A 242 -19.67 14.88 -10.23
CA GLU A 242 -21.03 15.26 -9.93
C GLU A 242 -21.17 15.76 -8.49
N ASN A 243 -22.02 16.77 -8.33
CA ASN A 243 -22.33 17.43 -7.04
C ASN A 243 -21.10 18.04 -6.35
N LEU A 244 -20.05 18.36 -7.10
CA LEU A 244 -18.92 19.15 -6.56
C LEU A 244 -19.30 20.61 -6.37
N ASN A 245 -20.01 21.19 -7.33
CA ASN A 245 -20.52 22.55 -7.16
C ASN A 245 -21.62 22.53 -6.09
N THR A 246 -21.55 23.49 -5.18
CA THR A 246 -22.57 23.75 -4.15
C THR A 246 -23.04 25.19 -4.31
N GLU A 247 -24.05 25.61 -3.55
CA GLU A 247 -24.48 27.01 -3.49
C GLU A 247 -23.34 27.98 -3.14
N LYS A 248 -22.29 27.50 -2.45
CA LYS A 248 -21.17 28.31 -1.96
C LYS A 248 -19.85 28.05 -2.69
N THR A 249 -19.82 27.14 -3.66
CA THR A 249 -18.56 26.71 -4.27
C THR A 249 -18.74 26.30 -5.72
N THR A 250 -17.94 26.89 -6.60
CA THR A 250 -17.85 26.50 -8.01
C THR A 250 -16.47 25.95 -8.30
N TYR A 251 -16.40 24.73 -8.81
CA TYR A 251 -15.17 24.10 -9.26
C TYR A 251 -14.93 24.41 -10.74
N VAL A 252 -13.72 24.86 -11.04
CA VAL A 252 -13.27 25.19 -12.39
C VAL A 252 -12.03 24.37 -12.71
N ILE A 253 -12.03 23.68 -13.85
CA ILE A 253 -10.90 22.91 -14.35
C ILE A 253 -10.46 23.52 -15.68
N ASN A 254 -9.20 23.95 -15.76
CA ASN A 254 -8.63 24.61 -16.95
C ASN A 254 -9.49 25.78 -17.47
N GLY A 255 -10.03 26.59 -16.56
CA GLY A 255 -10.87 27.75 -16.90
C GLY A 255 -12.32 27.44 -17.25
N LYS A 256 -12.77 26.19 -17.15
CA LYS A 256 -14.15 25.76 -17.46
C LYS A 256 -14.85 25.17 -16.25
N ASP A 257 -16.15 25.41 -16.11
CA ASP A 257 -16.97 24.82 -15.03
C ASP A 257 -16.86 23.29 -15.07
N VAL A 258 -16.68 22.68 -13.90
CA VAL A 258 -16.53 21.22 -13.76
C VAL A 258 -17.71 20.42 -14.31
N ASN A 259 -18.91 21.02 -14.31
CA ASN A 259 -20.12 20.39 -14.83
C ASN A 259 -20.25 20.48 -16.35
N SER A 260 -19.41 21.28 -17.03
CA SER A 260 -19.43 21.39 -18.48
C SER A 260 -19.15 20.04 -19.14
N ARG A 261 -19.84 19.79 -20.25
CA ARG A 261 -19.67 18.55 -21.03
C ARG A 261 -18.22 18.33 -21.43
N GLU A 262 -17.53 19.39 -21.84
CA GLU A 262 -16.14 19.32 -22.25
C GLU A 262 -15.22 18.84 -21.13
N VAL A 263 -15.37 19.37 -19.90
CA VAL A 263 -14.56 18.93 -18.76
C VAL A 263 -14.84 17.47 -18.42
N LYS A 264 -16.12 17.05 -18.43
CA LYS A 264 -16.50 15.66 -18.18
C LYS A 264 -15.95 14.71 -19.23
N ASP A 265 -16.05 15.06 -20.51
CA ASP A 265 -15.56 14.25 -21.63
C ASP A 265 -14.03 14.14 -21.60
N ALA A 266 -13.33 15.24 -21.32
CA ALA A 266 -11.87 15.24 -21.16
C ALA A 266 -11.42 14.39 -19.96
N PHE A 267 -12.13 14.48 -18.84
CA PHE A 267 -11.86 13.67 -17.65
C PHE A 267 -12.08 12.17 -17.93
N ASN A 268 -13.20 11.81 -18.56
CA ASN A 268 -13.49 10.44 -18.98
C ASN A 268 -12.36 9.88 -19.85
N LYS A 269 -11.98 10.63 -20.90
CA LYS A 269 -10.91 10.22 -21.81
C LYS A 269 -9.59 9.99 -21.08
N LYS A 270 -9.18 10.93 -20.22
CA LYS A 270 -7.94 10.80 -19.43
C LYS A 270 -7.97 9.55 -18.54
N GLU A 271 -9.07 9.30 -17.86
CA GLU A 271 -9.19 8.17 -16.94
C GLU A 271 -9.27 6.83 -17.67
N TRP A 272 -9.95 6.75 -18.82
CA TRP A 272 -9.93 5.56 -19.67
C TRP A 272 -8.53 5.25 -20.21
N GLU A 273 -7.78 6.26 -20.68
CA GLU A 273 -6.37 6.05 -21.08
C GLU A 273 -5.53 5.50 -19.93
N ALA A 274 -5.72 6.03 -18.71
CA ALA A 274 -5.02 5.51 -17.54
C ALA A 274 -5.45 4.08 -17.16
N MET A 275 -6.71 3.69 -17.39
CA MET A 275 -7.20 2.33 -17.13
C MET A 275 -6.61 1.29 -18.10
N LYS A 276 -6.17 1.70 -19.31
CA LYS A 276 -5.53 0.79 -20.27
C LYS A 276 -4.23 0.17 -19.73
N PHE A 277 -3.61 0.77 -18.71
CA PHE A 277 -2.44 0.19 -18.06
C PHE A 277 -2.77 -1.04 -17.21
N PHE A 278 -4.03 -1.29 -16.86
CA PHE A 278 -4.46 -2.42 -16.02
C PHE A 278 -5.70 -3.13 -16.59
N GLU A 279 -5.75 -3.35 -17.92
CA GLU A 279 -6.83 -4.10 -18.56
C GLU A 279 -6.88 -5.56 -18.09
N ASP A 280 -5.72 -6.15 -17.81
CA ASP A 280 -5.62 -7.45 -17.11
C ASP A 280 -5.42 -7.18 -15.60
N PRO A 281 -6.45 -7.15 -14.74
CA PRO A 281 -6.32 -6.68 -13.36
C PRO A 281 -5.49 -7.63 -12.47
N ILE A 282 -4.83 -7.09 -11.45
CA ILE A 282 -4.07 -7.89 -10.46
C ILE A 282 -4.95 -8.98 -9.84
N GLU A 283 -6.18 -8.64 -9.46
CA GLU A 283 -7.18 -9.58 -8.96
C GLU A 283 -8.27 -9.79 -10.03
N LEU A 284 -8.32 -11.01 -10.58
CA LEU A 284 -9.29 -11.42 -11.60
C LEU A 284 -10.69 -11.69 -11.01
N THR A 285 -10.72 -12.02 -9.72
CA THR A 285 -11.96 -12.30 -8.97
C THR A 285 -11.87 -11.60 -7.62
N PRO A 286 -13.03 -11.18 -7.06
CA PRO A 286 -13.07 -10.65 -5.71
C PRO A 286 -12.46 -11.64 -4.72
N THR A 287 -11.50 -11.18 -3.92
CA THR A 287 -10.74 -12.02 -3.00
C THR A 287 -11.51 -12.37 -1.73
N CYS A 288 -12.58 -11.64 -1.43
CA CYS A 288 -13.31 -11.71 -0.17
C CYS A 288 -14.81 -11.57 -0.45
N ASN A 289 -15.56 -12.64 -0.21
CA ASN A 289 -17.02 -12.60 -0.12
C ASN A 289 -17.46 -12.61 1.35
#